data_AF-A0A1J8QA91-F1
#
_entry.id   AF-A0A1J8QA91-F1
#
_cell.length_a   1.000
_cell.length_b   1.000
_cell.length_c   1.000
_cell.angle_alpha   90.00
_cell.angle_beta   90.00
_cell.angle_gamma   90.00
#
_symmetry.space_group_name_H-M   'P 1'
#
loop_
_entity.id
_entity.type
_entity.pdbx_description
1 polymer ?
#
loop_
_entity_poly.entity_id
_entity_poly.type
_entity_poly.pdbx_seq_one_letter_code
_entity_poly.pdbx_strand_id
1 'polypeptide(L)'
;MSTVNRINTPSSVMGATGSGKSTFINEASGSDLPVGRGLESCTSEVQTSRPFVLSGRVVTLIDTPGFDDTTRSDTDILSMIAAYLSRTYEHGARLAGVIYMHRISDLRMSGTSKRNFRTFRELCGESLLKNVLIVTNMWSEVKREIEEAREAELRSKDELFKPVIEKGALLLRHDGTLGSAHTILHYLINNHPAALRIQQEIVDEHKLVEKTAAGSELRRTLDEQADRHKEEIRGLRAEMEAAIRVRDEEMRGELHKALEKKQQDHLHIIEQSSQRMASEFAAERARLEARITQMEGEHQKQLQALADLQGEITRVLQEKMQREYLHVRKQCEVFAAEEVEDERRAHELEECPRASALAEEGYQKHHVRSLLEEVEKAYTMKEIAEIAGVKGPEVRGRERLATLEEEKQQQSSATVEVAERVHAHEGERKPARLQDGLEQAKTPENLFATFVRTASLFIFGYFIFLWIWEVLRSLRGCLTASDTWVDYAYYDT
;
A
#
# COMPACT_ATOMS: atom_id res chain seq x y z
N MET A 1 3.15 14.53 -4.83
CA MET A 1 3.25 14.22 -3.39
C MET A 1 4.14 13.00 -3.24
N SER A 2 5.39 13.22 -2.84
CA SER A 2 6.42 12.19 -2.70
C SER A 2 6.04 11.20 -1.60
N THR A 3 5.99 9.92 -1.96
CA THR A 3 5.93 8.79 -1.03
C THR A 3 7.20 8.81 -0.19
N VAL A 4 7.17 9.49 0.95
CA VAL A 4 8.18 9.32 1.99
C VAL A 4 8.12 7.85 2.36
N ASN A 5 9.20 7.12 2.09
CA ASN A 5 9.38 5.76 2.54
C ASN A 5 9.35 5.83 4.09
N ARG A 6 8.17 5.62 4.69
CA ARG A 6 7.96 5.75 6.14
C ARG A 6 8.53 4.51 6.81
N ILE A 7 9.85 4.46 6.96
CA ILE A 7 10.53 3.43 7.74
C ILE A 7 9.99 3.55 9.17
N ASN A 8 9.28 2.51 9.62
CA ASN A 8 8.88 2.41 11.02
C ASN A 8 10.15 2.36 11.87
N THR A 9 10.19 3.19 12.91
CA THR A 9 11.37 3.41 13.75
C THR A 9 11.07 2.85 15.14
N PRO A 10 11.15 1.51 15.34
CA PRO A 10 10.81 0.91 16.62
C PRO A 10 11.87 1.27 17.67
N SER A 11 11.42 1.65 18.87
CA SER A 11 12.29 1.90 20.02
C SER A 11 11.76 1.13 21.23
N SER A 12 12.64 0.50 21.99
CA SER A 12 12.24 -0.26 23.17
C SER A 12 12.39 0.58 24.44
N VAL A 13 11.43 0.47 25.35
CA VAL A 13 11.47 1.13 26.66
C VAL A 13 11.64 0.06 27.74
N MET A 14 12.75 0.13 28.46
CA MET A 14 13.16 -0.81 29.50
C MET A 14 13.39 -0.09 30.82
N GLY A 15 13.43 -0.82 31.93
CA GLY A 15 13.65 -0.27 33.26
C GLY A 15 12.98 -1.09 34.35
N ALA A 16 13.09 -0.64 35.60
CA ALA A 16 12.48 -1.34 36.73
C ALA A 16 10.94 -1.28 36.71
N THR A 17 10.28 -2.15 37.46
CA THR A 17 8.84 -2.07 37.73
C THR A 17 8.51 -0.74 38.42
N GLY A 18 7.43 -0.10 38.01
CA GLY A 18 7.03 1.22 38.53
C GLY A 18 7.89 2.41 38.08
N SER A 19 8.86 2.24 37.16
CA SER A 19 9.68 3.36 36.66
C SER A 19 8.97 4.29 35.66
N GLY A 20 7.67 4.10 35.39
CA GLY A 20 6.88 4.96 34.51
C GLY A 20 7.00 4.67 33.00
N LYS A 21 7.43 3.46 32.60
CA LYS A 21 7.57 3.04 31.19
C LYS A 21 6.27 3.18 30.40
N SER A 22 5.20 2.50 30.84
CA SER A 22 3.90 2.52 30.16
C SER A 22 3.27 3.91 30.19
N THR A 23 3.44 4.67 31.28
CA THR A 23 3.00 6.08 31.35
C THR A 23 3.69 6.95 30.31
N PHE A 24 5.02 6.84 30.18
CA PHE A 24 5.80 7.56 29.18
C PHE A 24 5.34 7.19 27.76
N ILE A 25 5.08 5.91 27.49
CA ILE A 25 4.62 5.46 26.18
C ILE A 25 3.23 5.99 25.85
N ASN A 26 2.30 5.92 26.81
CA ASN A 26 0.95 6.45 26.63
C ASN A 26 0.96 7.96 26.38
N GLU A 27 1.75 8.70 27.17
CA GLU A 27 1.93 10.14 27.00
C GLU A 27 2.50 10.44 25.60
N ALA A 28 3.57 9.75 25.18
CA ALA A 28 4.22 10.03 23.90
C ALA A 28 3.36 9.67 22.67
N SER A 29 2.60 8.56 22.75
CA SER A 29 1.91 7.97 21.60
C SER A 29 0.40 8.20 21.56
N GLY A 30 -0.20 8.66 22.66
CA GLY A 30 -1.66 8.66 22.84
C GLY A 30 -2.28 7.26 22.91
N SER A 31 -1.48 6.24 23.22
CA SER A 31 -1.98 4.88 23.45
C SER A 31 -2.63 4.73 24.82
N ASP A 32 -3.36 3.64 25.00
CA ASP A 32 -4.01 3.28 26.26
C ASP A 32 -3.47 1.93 26.75
N LEU A 33 -2.15 1.85 26.95
CA LEU A 33 -1.52 0.68 27.54
C LEU A 33 -1.87 0.62 29.04
N PRO A 34 -2.07 -0.59 29.61
CA PRO A 34 -2.43 -0.73 31.01
C PRO A 34 -1.35 -0.16 31.93
N VAL A 35 -1.72 0.80 32.77
CA VAL A 35 -0.83 1.40 33.79
C VAL A 35 -1.32 1.05 35.19
N GLY A 36 -0.48 0.34 35.94
CA GLY A 36 -0.76 0.04 37.35
C GLY A 36 -0.58 1.25 38.24
N ARG A 37 -1.59 1.55 39.07
CA ARG A 37 -1.47 2.51 40.17
C ARG A 37 -1.12 1.85 41.52
N GLY A 38 -1.03 0.51 41.56
CA GLY A 38 -0.73 -0.28 42.75
C GLY A 38 0.72 -0.78 42.82
N LEU A 39 1.03 -1.56 43.86
CA LEU A 39 2.34 -2.19 44.07
C LEU A 39 2.59 -3.43 43.18
N GLU A 40 1.54 -3.94 42.53
CA GLU A 40 1.63 -5.05 41.59
C GLU A 40 1.89 -4.55 40.17
N SER A 41 2.77 -5.23 39.44
CA SER A 41 3.08 -4.94 38.05
C SER A 41 1.88 -5.24 37.16
N CYS A 42 1.52 -4.30 36.28
CA CYS A 42 0.41 -4.48 35.33
C CYS A 42 0.85 -4.98 33.96
N THR A 43 2.13 -4.83 33.61
CA THR A 43 2.65 -5.24 32.29
C THR A 43 3.19 -6.67 32.38
N SER A 44 2.31 -7.65 32.14
CA SER A 44 2.66 -9.07 32.16
C SER A 44 3.29 -9.59 30.86
N GLU A 45 3.23 -8.82 29.78
CA GLU A 45 3.66 -9.20 28.43
C GLU A 45 4.33 -8.02 27.71
N VAL A 46 5.14 -8.30 26.69
CA VAL A 46 5.73 -7.26 25.83
C VAL A 46 4.66 -6.71 24.88
N GLN A 47 4.40 -5.41 24.93
CA GLN A 47 3.35 -4.73 24.16
C GLN A 47 3.94 -3.62 23.28
N THR A 48 3.22 -3.23 22.24
CA THR A 48 3.60 -2.11 21.37
C THR A 48 2.57 -1.01 21.42
N SER A 49 3.03 0.24 21.45
CA SER A 49 2.17 1.41 21.27
C SER A 49 1.49 1.37 19.91
N ARG A 50 0.40 2.13 19.78
CA ARG A 50 -0.10 2.49 18.46
C ARG A 50 1.01 3.26 17.71
N PRO A 51 1.24 2.99 16.41
CA PRO A 51 2.17 3.77 15.63
C PRO A 51 1.72 5.23 15.56
N PHE A 52 2.64 6.16 15.80
CA PHE A 52 2.38 7.61 15.74
C PHE A 52 3.44 8.33 14.91
N VAL A 53 3.12 9.53 14.44
CA VAL A 53 4.03 10.31 13.59
C VAL A 53 4.76 11.33 14.44
N LEU A 54 6.09 11.31 14.39
CA LEU A 54 6.94 12.31 15.02
C LEU A 54 8.01 12.75 14.02
N SER A 55 8.12 14.05 13.76
CA SER A 55 9.01 14.64 12.74
C SER A 55 8.90 14.00 11.34
N GLY A 56 7.69 13.62 10.94
CA GLY A 56 7.46 12.97 9.64
C GLY A 56 7.90 11.50 9.54
N ARG A 57 8.38 10.89 10.63
CA ARG A 57 8.67 9.45 10.71
C ARG A 57 7.60 8.73 11.54
N VAL A 58 7.34 7.47 11.22
CA VAL A 58 6.45 6.61 12.01
C VAL A 58 7.27 5.99 13.12
N VAL A 59 6.84 6.21 14.36
CA VAL A 59 7.47 5.70 15.57
C VAL A 59 6.54 4.68 16.21
N THR A 60 7.14 3.57 16.67
CA THR A 60 6.45 2.56 17.49
C THR A 60 7.29 2.34 18.75
N LEU A 61 6.68 2.43 19.92
CA LEU A 61 7.36 2.16 21.19
C LEU A 61 7.00 0.76 21.68
N ILE A 62 8.01 0.01 22.10
CA ILE A 62 7.83 -1.32 22.69
C ILE A 62 7.89 -1.16 24.21
N ASP A 63 6.78 -1.43 24.88
CA ASP A 63 6.69 -1.52 26.33
C ASP A 63 7.14 -2.91 26.79
N THR A 64 8.12 -2.95 27.68
CA THR A 64 8.58 -4.22 28.27
C THR A 64 8.13 -4.35 29.71
N PRO A 65 7.88 -5.59 30.20
CA PRO A 65 7.79 -5.85 31.63
C PRO A 65 8.99 -5.25 32.38
N GLY A 66 8.75 -4.77 33.60
CA GLY A 66 9.80 -4.18 34.42
C GLY A 66 10.66 -5.26 35.08
N PHE A 67 11.97 -5.03 35.17
CA PHE A 67 12.83 -5.81 36.07
C PHE A 67 12.50 -5.46 37.53
N ASP A 68 12.72 -6.37 38.49
CA ASP A 68 12.30 -6.23 39.91
C ASP A 68 10.75 -6.31 40.07
N ASP A 69 10.14 -7.32 39.45
CA ASP A 69 8.70 -7.62 39.54
C ASP A 69 8.40 -8.51 40.76
N THR A 70 7.28 -8.25 41.45
CA THR A 70 6.87 -9.02 42.62
C THR A 70 6.22 -10.37 42.28
N THR A 71 5.73 -10.51 41.05
CA THR A 71 4.99 -11.68 40.56
C THR A 71 5.82 -12.56 39.65
N ARG A 72 6.83 -12.00 38.98
CA ARG A 72 7.69 -12.71 38.01
C ARG A 72 9.16 -12.58 38.35
N SER A 73 9.93 -13.61 38.04
CA SER A 73 11.38 -13.56 38.22
C SER A 73 12.05 -12.76 37.11
N ASP A 74 13.18 -12.12 37.42
CA ASP A 74 13.97 -11.38 36.41
C ASP A 74 14.42 -12.29 35.25
N THR A 75 14.58 -13.59 35.49
CA THR A 75 14.91 -14.58 34.45
C THR A 75 13.75 -14.80 33.47
N ASP A 76 12.51 -14.79 33.97
CA ASP A 76 11.31 -14.88 33.13
C ASP A 76 11.16 -13.59 32.30
N ILE A 77 11.40 -12.42 32.92
CA ILE A 77 11.35 -11.11 32.25
C ILE A 77 12.37 -11.01 31.13
N LEU A 78 13.62 -11.40 31.39
CA LEU A 78 14.66 -11.44 30.37
C LEU A 78 14.28 -12.37 29.21
N SER A 79 13.71 -13.54 29.52
CA SER A 79 13.28 -14.51 28.50
C SER A 79 12.19 -13.95 27.59
N MET A 80 11.20 -13.26 28.14
CA MET A 80 10.15 -12.62 27.35
C MET A 80 10.69 -11.52 26.44
N ILE A 81 11.53 -10.64 26.99
CA ILE A 81 12.17 -9.57 26.21
C ILE A 81 13.04 -10.16 25.10
N ALA A 82 13.85 -11.17 25.42
CA ALA A 82 14.70 -11.87 24.46
C ALA A 82 13.88 -12.54 23.35
N ALA A 83 12.78 -13.22 23.68
CA ALA A 83 11.91 -13.87 22.71
C ALA A 83 11.30 -12.85 21.74
N TYR A 84 10.77 -11.75 22.27
CA TYR A 84 10.19 -10.68 21.46
C TYR A 84 11.22 -10.01 20.54
N LEU A 85 12.39 -9.65 21.10
CA LEU A 85 13.45 -8.98 20.34
C LEU A 85 14.07 -9.89 19.28
N SER A 86 14.27 -11.17 19.58
CA SER A 86 14.80 -12.13 18.61
C SER A 86 13.82 -12.36 17.48
N ARG A 87 12.53 -12.50 17.80
CA ARG A 87 11.50 -12.71 16.78
C ARG A 87 11.35 -11.52 15.86
N THR A 88 11.32 -10.31 16.40
CA THR A 88 11.27 -9.09 15.58
C THR A 88 12.53 -8.92 14.72
N TYR A 89 13.70 -9.33 15.22
CA TYR A 89 14.96 -9.31 14.48
C TYR A 89 14.99 -10.28 13.30
N GLU A 90 14.46 -11.50 13.47
CA GLU A 90 14.30 -12.52 12.42
C GLU A 90 13.45 -11.99 11.26
N HIS A 91 12.43 -11.20 11.57
CA HIS A 91 11.56 -10.51 10.59
C HIS A 91 12.16 -9.23 10.01
N GLY A 92 13.46 -8.99 10.20
CA GLY A 92 14.19 -7.87 9.62
C GLY A 92 14.03 -6.53 10.36
N ALA A 93 13.28 -6.49 11.47
CA ALA A 93 13.18 -5.26 12.26
C ALA A 93 14.48 -4.99 13.03
N ARG A 94 14.87 -3.72 13.11
CA ARG A 94 16.03 -3.24 13.86
C ARG A 94 15.59 -2.07 14.72
N LEU A 95 16.13 -1.94 15.92
CA LEU A 95 15.72 -0.88 16.84
C LEU A 95 16.51 0.40 16.56
N ALA A 96 15.81 1.53 16.53
CA ALA A 96 16.43 2.85 16.43
C ALA A 96 17.16 3.24 17.72
N GLY A 97 16.67 2.73 18.86
CA GLY A 97 17.34 2.84 20.14
C GLY A 97 16.56 2.21 21.28
N VAL A 98 17.14 2.32 22.47
CA VAL A 98 16.56 1.80 23.70
C VAL A 98 16.51 2.91 24.74
N ILE A 99 15.37 3.06 25.39
CA ILE A 99 15.15 4.01 26.47
C ILE A 99 15.20 3.23 27.79
N TYR A 100 16.15 3.57 28.65
CA TYR A 100 16.21 3.05 30.01
C TYR A 100 15.60 4.06 30.98
N MET A 101 14.42 3.73 31.54
CA MET A 101 13.68 4.57 32.47
C MET A 101 14.13 4.35 33.91
N HIS A 102 14.52 5.44 34.59
CA HIS A 102 14.96 5.45 35.99
C HIS A 102 14.23 6.54 36.80
N ARG A 103 13.82 6.24 38.03
CA ARG A 103 13.17 7.23 38.91
C ARG A 103 14.22 8.03 39.65
N ILE A 104 14.18 9.35 39.57
CA ILE A 104 15.11 10.21 40.32
C ILE A 104 14.80 10.23 41.83
N SER A 105 13.55 9.90 42.20
CA SER A 105 13.08 9.89 43.58
C SER A 105 13.63 8.71 44.40
N ASP A 106 14.17 7.66 43.76
CA ASP A 106 14.80 6.54 44.45
C ASP A 106 16.02 7.00 45.27
N LEU A 107 15.94 6.81 46.59
CA LEU A 107 16.95 7.28 47.56
C LEU A 107 18.33 6.66 47.36
N ARG A 108 18.39 5.46 46.78
CA ARG A 108 19.60 4.69 46.47
C ARG A 108 19.31 3.82 45.26
N MET A 109 20.26 3.69 44.33
CA MET A 109 20.25 2.53 43.44
C MET A 109 20.49 1.28 44.29
N SER A 110 19.44 0.51 44.53
CA SER A 110 19.49 -0.72 45.30
C SER A 110 20.47 -1.71 44.64
N GLY A 111 20.91 -2.71 45.40
CA GLY A 111 21.73 -3.80 44.83
C GLY A 111 21.03 -4.43 43.62
N THR A 112 19.71 -4.56 43.65
CA THR A 112 18.87 -5.05 42.56
C THR A 112 18.86 -4.09 41.37
N SER A 113 18.66 -2.79 41.57
CA SER A 113 18.66 -1.82 40.46
C SER A 113 20.01 -1.77 39.73
N LYS A 114 21.13 -1.85 40.48
CA LYS A 114 22.48 -1.93 39.88
C LYS A 114 22.68 -3.22 39.07
N ARG A 115 22.14 -4.34 39.54
CA ARG A 115 22.17 -5.63 38.81
C ARG A 115 21.37 -5.55 37.53
N ASN A 116 20.14 -5.05 37.61
CA ASN A 116 19.25 -4.92 36.45
C ASN A 116 19.87 -4.01 35.39
N PHE A 117 20.55 -2.95 35.82
CA PHE A 117 21.29 -2.08 34.91
C PHE A 117 22.50 -2.76 34.24
N ARG A 118 23.25 -3.61 34.98
CA ARG A 118 24.32 -4.42 34.38
C ARG A 118 23.77 -5.41 33.33
N THR A 119 22.70 -6.13 33.66
CA THR A 119 22.01 -7.02 32.71
C THR A 119 21.54 -6.27 31.48
N PHE A 120 20.96 -5.09 31.64
CA PHE A 120 20.57 -4.20 30.53
C PHE A 120 21.76 -3.81 29.63
N ARG A 121 22.91 -3.49 30.23
CA ARG A 121 24.13 -3.16 29.47
C ARG A 121 24.61 -4.34 28.63
N GLU A 122 24.62 -5.54 29.20
CA GLU A 122 25.00 -6.75 28.48
C GLU A 122 23.97 -7.12 27.39
N LEU A 123 22.68 -6.85 27.62
CA LEU A 123 21.61 -7.04 26.63
C LEU A 123 21.81 -6.15 25.41
N CYS A 124 22.13 -4.87 25.62
CA CYS A 124 22.35 -3.92 24.52
C CYS A 124 23.66 -4.18 23.77
N GLY A 125 24.74 -4.47 24.50
CA GLY A 125 26.09 -4.52 23.97
C GLY A 125 26.73 -3.14 23.79
N GLU A 126 28.06 -3.11 23.77
CA GLU A 126 28.81 -1.84 23.80
C GLU A 126 28.64 -1.00 22.54
N SER A 127 28.49 -1.64 21.38
CA SER A 127 28.37 -1.00 20.06
C SER A 127 27.10 -0.16 19.90
N LEU A 128 26.09 -0.42 20.74
CA LEU A 128 24.76 0.18 20.68
C LEU A 128 24.47 1.18 21.79
N LEU A 129 25.40 1.39 22.72
CA LEU A 129 25.22 2.35 23.82
C LEU A 129 25.04 3.79 23.31
N LYS A 130 25.56 4.12 22.13
CA LYS A 130 25.29 5.40 21.43
C LYS A 130 23.82 5.60 21.04
N ASN A 131 23.04 4.52 20.92
CA ASN A 131 21.61 4.55 20.64
C ASN A 131 20.78 4.35 21.93
N VAL A 132 21.40 4.41 23.11
CA VAL A 132 20.73 4.29 24.40
C VAL A 132 20.46 5.67 24.98
N LEU A 133 19.22 5.91 25.39
CA LEU A 133 18.83 7.06 26.19
C LEU A 133 18.50 6.60 27.61
N ILE A 134 19.16 7.18 28.59
CA ILE A 134 18.81 7.02 29.99
C ILE A 134 17.89 8.17 30.34
N VAL A 135 16.66 7.86 30.70
CA VAL A 135 15.63 8.86 30.98
C VAL A 135 15.30 8.81 32.46
N THR A 136 15.48 9.95 33.12
CA THR A 136 15.10 10.15 34.52
C THR A 136 13.73 10.79 34.58
N ASN A 137 12.83 10.27 35.42
CA ASN A 137 11.48 10.82 35.62
C ASN A 137 11.16 11.03 37.10
N MET A 138 9.90 11.40 37.39
CA MET A 138 9.40 11.71 38.73
C MET A 138 10.14 12.88 39.39
N TRP A 139 10.61 13.80 38.55
CA TRP A 139 11.07 15.12 38.97
C TRP A 139 9.87 15.85 39.59
N SER A 140 10.05 16.43 40.79
CA SER A 140 9.02 17.09 41.64
C SER A 140 8.48 16.27 42.80
N GLU A 141 8.94 15.03 43.03
CA GLU A 141 8.62 14.29 44.26
C GLU A 141 9.51 14.72 45.43
N VAL A 142 10.70 15.25 45.14
CA VAL A 142 11.70 15.65 46.14
C VAL A 142 12.14 17.11 45.88
N LYS A 143 12.78 17.73 46.87
CA LYS A 143 13.43 19.04 46.68
C LYS A 143 14.42 18.98 45.51
N ARG A 144 14.36 19.96 44.62
CA ARG A 144 15.16 20.04 43.39
C ARG A 144 16.66 19.90 43.63
N GLU A 145 17.18 20.47 44.71
CA GLU A 145 18.61 20.40 45.05
C GLU A 145 19.07 18.95 45.30
N ILE A 146 18.18 18.11 45.87
CA ILE A 146 18.47 16.70 46.12
C ILE A 146 18.42 15.92 44.80
N GLU A 147 17.44 16.19 43.94
CA GLU A 147 17.31 15.54 42.63
C GLU A 147 18.51 15.86 41.71
N GLU A 148 18.97 17.11 41.71
CA GLU A 148 20.16 17.54 40.96
C GLU A 148 21.45 16.88 41.50
N ALA A 149 21.60 16.78 42.82
CA ALA A 149 22.72 16.07 43.43
C ALA A 149 22.72 14.58 43.07
N ARG A 150 21.55 13.94 43.03
CA ARG A 150 21.41 12.53 42.62
C ARG A 150 21.72 12.32 41.14
N GLU A 151 21.26 13.21 40.27
CA GLU A 151 21.61 13.14 38.85
C GLU A 151 23.12 13.28 38.64
N ALA A 152 23.77 14.20 39.36
CA ALA A 152 25.23 14.33 39.34
C ALA A 152 25.92 13.05 39.82
N GLU A 153 25.41 12.43 40.88
CA GLU A 153 25.91 11.15 41.39
C GLU A 153 25.78 10.02 40.35
N LEU A 154 24.59 9.85 39.76
CA LEU A 154 24.28 8.89 38.70
C LEU A 154 25.25 9.03 37.51
N ARG A 155 25.64 10.26 37.18
CA ARG A 155 26.53 10.60 36.07
C ARG A 155 28.02 10.37 36.39
N SER A 156 28.40 10.45 37.66
CA SER A 156 29.81 10.44 38.10
C SER A 156 30.35 9.09 38.57
N LYS A 157 29.49 8.17 39.01
CA LYS A 157 29.93 6.91 39.64
C LYS A 157 30.03 5.77 38.63
N ASP A 158 31.15 5.04 38.68
CA ASP A 158 31.44 3.89 37.80
C ASP A 158 30.48 2.71 38.01
N GLU A 159 29.85 2.63 39.18
CA GLU A 159 28.83 1.61 39.48
C GLU A 159 27.44 1.96 38.94
N LEU A 160 27.25 3.17 38.39
CA LEU A 160 25.97 3.71 37.93
C LEU A 160 26.02 3.95 36.40
N PHE A 161 25.63 5.13 35.93
CA PHE A 161 25.48 5.40 34.49
C PHE A 161 26.75 5.93 33.81
N LYS A 162 27.80 6.30 34.56
CA LYS A 162 29.05 6.81 33.98
C LYS A 162 29.61 5.91 32.86
N PRO A 163 29.72 4.58 33.01
CA PRO A 163 30.35 3.74 31.99
C PRO A 163 29.61 3.69 30.66
N VAL A 164 28.27 3.87 30.67
CA VAL A 164 27.48 3.87 29.43
C VAL A 164 27.43 5.27 28.81
N ILE A 165 27.46 6.31 29.64
CA ILE A 165 27.51 7.71 29.17
C ILE A 165 28.83 7.98 28.47
N GLU A 166 29.95 7.47 29.01
CA GLU A 166 31.27 7.55 28.36
C GLU A 166 31.31 6.82 27.00
N LYS A 167 30.43 5.83 26.80
CA LYS A 167 30.27 5.09 25.53
C LYS A 167 29.20 5.68 24.60
N GLY A 168 28.70 6.87 24.91
CA GLY A 168 27.81 7.66 24.04
C GLY A 168 26.34 7.63 24.40
N ALA A 169 25.93 6.96 25.49
CA ALA A 169 24.55 7.05 25.97
C ALA A 169 24.23 8.46 26.49
N LEU A 170 23.01 8.94 26.25
CA LEU A 170 22.58 10.26 26.71
C LEU A 170 21.73 10.14 27.98
N LEU A 171 22.00 10.98 28.97
CA LEU A 171 21.16 11.13 30.16
C LEU A 171 20.22 12.33 29.98
N LEU A 172 18.92 12.08 29.98
CA LEU A 172 17.87 13.06 29.73
C LEU A 172 16.84 13.07 30.88
N ARG A 173 16.18 14.22 31.06
CA ARG A 173 15.11 14.41 32.06
C ARG A 173 13.75 14.37 31.36
N HIS A 174 12.79 13.67 31.95
CA HIS A 174 11.39 13.64 31.55
C HIS A 174 10.52 14.25 32.66
N ASP A 175 9.79 15.31 32.33
CA ASP A 175 8.94 16.06 33.26
C ASP A 175 7.49 15.56 33.33
N GLY A 176 7.18 14.44 32.69
CA GLY A 176 5.82 13.89 32.63
C GLY A 176 4.93 14.52 31.57
N THR A 177 5.43 15.43 30.73
CA THR A 177 4.66 16.06 29.66
C THR A 177 4.93 15.42 28.29
N LEU A 178 3.94 15.49 27.40
CA LEU A 178 4.08 15.19 25.97
C LEU A 178 5.31 15.88 25.33
N GLY A 179 5.54 17.14 25.67
CA GLY A 179 6.63 17.94 25.09
C GLY A 179 8.02 17.37 25.41
N SER A 180 8.26 16.99 26.66
CA SER A 180 9.53 16.35 27.02
C SER A 180 9.65 14.93 26.47
N ALA A 181 8.55 14.17 26.41
CA ALA A 181 8.54 12.84 25.82
C ALA A 181 8.93 12.88 24.33
N HIS A 182 8.34 13.79 23.56
CA HIS A 182 8.69 13.99 22.15
C HIS A 182 10.13 14.47 21.99
N THR A 183 10.58 15.40 22.83
CA THR A 183 11.97 15.88 22.85
C THR A 183 12.97 14.73 23.03
N ILE A 184 12.70 13.81 23.95
CA ILE A 184 13.51 12.61 24.16
C ILE A 184 13.51 11.73 22.91
N LEU A 185 12.35 11.48 22.31
CA LEU A 185 12.23 10.64 21.11
C LEU A 185 12.92 11.24 19.88
N HIS A 186 13.02 12.57 19.77
CA HIS A 186 13.76 13.21 18.69
C HIS A 186 15.24 12.77 18.62
N TYR A 187 15.85 12.43 19.76
CA TYR A 187 17.22 11.90 19.79
C TYR A 187 17.32 10.49 19.18
N LEU A 188 16.25 9.69 19.19
CA LEU A 188 16.25 8.35 18.60
C LEU A 188 15.86 8.33 17.13
N ILE A 189 14.99 9.25 16.71
CA ILE A 189 14.43 9.26 15.35
C ILE A 189 15.50 9.32 14.28
N ASN A 190 16.60 10.05 14.52
CA ASN A 190 17.67 10.22 13.54
C ASN A 190 18.76 9.14 13.63
N ASN A 191 18.69 8.23 14.59
CA ASN A 191 19.69 7.18 14.73
C ASN A 191 19.57 6.14 13.63
N HIS A 192 20.70 5.52 13.29
CA HIS A 192 20.72 4.34 12.45
C HIS A 192 20.25 3.13 13.24
N PRO A 193 19.19 2.43 12.80
CA PRO A 193 18.73 1.23 13.47
C PRO A 193 19.81 0.16 13.54
N ALA A 194 19.94 -0.48 14.70
CA ALA A 194 20.94 -1.51 14.93
C ALA A 194 20.39 -2.63 15.84
N ALA A 195 21.10 -3.76 15.84
CA ALA A 195 20.69 -5.00 16.49
C ALA A 195 21.37 -5.16 17.84
N LEU A 196 20.58 -5.27 18.91
CA LEU A 196 21.10 -5.48 20.26
C LEU A 196 21.91 -6.77 20.32
N ARG A 197 22.92 -6.80 21.19
CA ARG A 197 23.79 -7.98 21.36
C ARG A 197 22.98 -9.25 21.61
N ILE A 198 21.93 -9.19 22.43
CA ILE A 198 21.09 -10.36 22.70
C ILE A 198 20.41 -10.92 21.43
N GLN A 199 20.05 -10.05 20.47
CA GLN A 199 19.44 -10.47 19.20
C GLN A 199 20.45 -11.22 18.35
N GLN A 200 21.69 -10.71 18.27
CA GLN A 200 22.79 -11.36 17.55
C GLN A 200 23.18 -12.69 18.21
N GLU A 201 23.32 -12.70 19.54
CA GLU A 201 23.69 -13.92 20.28
C GLU A 201 22.66 -15.04 20.09
N ILE A 202 21.36 -14.72 20.08
CA ILE A 202 20.30 -15.74 19.94
C ILE A 202 20.07 -16.13 18.47
N VAL A 203 19.99 -15.16 17.57
CA VAL A 203 19.57 -15.39 16.18
C VAL A 203 20.76 -15.73 15.28
N ASP A 204 21.86 -14.98 15.37
CA ASP A 204 23.01 -15.14 14.49
C ASP A 204 23.99 -16.20 15.05
N GLU A 205 24.19 -16.24 16.36
CA GLU A 205 25.11 -17.19 17.03
C GLU A 205 24.41 -18.43 17.61
N HIS A 206 23.08 -18.50 17.54
CA HIS A 206 22.26 -19.62 18.05
C HIS A 206 22.52 -19.99 19.53
N LYS A 207 22.85 -19.00 20.36
CA LYS A 207 22.99 -19.20 21.81
C LYS A 207 21.63 -19.33 22.48
N LEU A 208 21.57 -20.20 23.49
CA LEU A 208 20.46 -20.24 24.42
C LEU A 208 20.44 -18.96 25.27
N VAL A 209 19.25 -18.50 25.68
CA VAL A 209 19.08 -17.24 26.44
C VAL A 209 19.99 -17.22 27.66
N GLU A 210 20.10 -18.33 28.37
CA GLU A 210 20.93 -18.43 29.57
C GLU A 210 22.43 -18.34 29.31
N LYS A 211 22.87 -18.61 28.08
CA LYS A 211 24.27 -18.52 27.63
C LYS A 211 24.59 -17.17 26.98
N THR A 212 23.59 -16.31 26.79
CA THR A 212 23.81 -14.92 26.35
C THR A 212 24.56 -14.15 27.41
N ALA A 213 25.15 -13.01 27.05
CA ALA A 213 25.85 -12.16 28.02
C ALA A 213 24.90 -11.63 29.10
N ALA A 214 23.69 -11.23 28.71
CA ALA A 214 22.66 -10.79 29.64
C ALA A 214 22.18 -11.93 30.54
N GLY A 215 21.95 -13.12 30.00
CA GLY A 215 21.57 -14.31 30.75
C GLY A 215 22.66 -14.75 31.73
N SER A 216 23.91 -14.68 31.31
CA SER A 216 25.08 -15.00 32.13
C SER A 216 25.29 -13.99 33.25
N GLU A 217 25.13 -12.69 32.99
CA GLU A 217 25.23 -11.64 34.03
C GLU A 217 24.10 -11.76 35.05
N LEU A 218 22.88 -12.10 34.60
CA LEU A 218 21.77 -12.37 35.50
C LEU A 218 22.05 -13.63 36.34
N ARG A 219 22.57 -14.71 35.72
CA ARG A 219 22.96 -15.94 36.42
C ARG A 219 24.12 -15.75 37.38
N ARG A 220 25.09 -14.90 37.05
CA ARG A 220 26.23 -14.59 37.92
C ARG A 220 25.78 -14.17 39.31
N THR A 221 24.59 -13.58 39.45
CA THR A 221 24.06 -13.24 40.77
C THR A 221 23.52 -14.43 41.57
N LEU A 222 22.97 -15.46 40.90
CA LEU A 222 22.72 -16.77 41.51
C LEU A 222 24.05 -17.46 41.86
N ASP A 223 25.07 -17.30 41.00
CA ASP A 223 26.40 -17.83 41.24
C ASP A 223 27.14 -17.10 42.39
N GLU A 224 26.92 -15.80 42.60
CA GLU A 224 27.47 -15.05 43.74
C GLU A 224 26.81 -15.46 45.07
N GLN A 225 25.51 -15.80 45.04
CA GLN A 225 24.86 -16.47 46.17
C GLN A 225 25.45 -17.87 46.37
N ALA A 226 25.67 -18.59 45.27
CA ALA A 226 26.31 -19.89 45.30
C ALA A 226 27.75 -19.86 45.80
N ASP A 227 28.52 -18.81 45.51
CA ASP A 227 29.90 -18.67 45.97
C ASP A 227 29.94 -18.43 47.48
N ARG A 228 28.95 -17.71 48.03
CA ARG A 228 28.75 -17.67 49.49
C ARG A 228 28.42 -19.05 50.05
N HIS A 229 27.56 -19.81 49.38
CA HIS A 229 27.32 -21.20 49.74
C HIS A 229 28.56 -22.10 49.56
N LYS A 230 29.44 -21.84 48.58
CA LYS A 230 30.72 -22.55 48.42
C LYS A 230 31.67 -22.23 49.57
N GLU A 231 31.68 -20.99 50.07
CA GLU A 231 32.48 -20.63 51.24
C GLU A 231 31.92 -21.30 52.51
N GLU A 232 30.60 -21.37 52.68
CA GLU A 232 29.96 -22.17 53.73
C GLU A 232 30.31 -23.66 53.61
N ILE A 233 30.27 -24.22 52.40
CA ILE A 233 30.70 -25.60 52.09
C ILE A 233 32.19 -25.78 52.44
N ARG A 234 33.05 -24.80 52.15
CA ARG A 234 34.47 -24.83 52.50
C ARG A 234 34.66 -24.80 54.02
N GLY A 235 33.90 -23.98 54.73
CA GLY A 235 33.88 -23.95 56.19
C GLY A 235 33.47 -25.31 56.78
N LEU A 236 32.37 -25.88 56.31
CA LEU A 236 31.91 -27.21 56.71
C LEU A 236 32.92 -28.32 56.40
N ARG A 237 33.65 -28.23 55.27
CA ARG A 237 34.75 -29.17 54.95
C ARG A 237 35.90 -29.05 55.94
N ALA A 238 36.28 -27.82 56.33
CA ALA A 238 37.33 -27.60 57.32
C ALA A 238 36.93 -28.10 58.72
N GLU A 239 35.67 -27.91 59.11
CA GLU A 239 35.11 -28.48 60.35
C GLU A 239 35.10 -30.02 60.32
N MET A 240 34.76 -30.61 59.17
CA MET A 240 34.82 -32.07 58.97
C MET A 240 36.26 -32.60 59.10
N GLU A 241 37.25 -31.91 58.52
CA GLU A 241 38.66 -32.25 58.67
C GLU A 241 39.15 -32.11 60.12
N ALA A 242 38.64 -31.15 60.87
CA ALA A 242 38.92 -31.01 62.30
C ALA A 242 38.29 -32.15 63.12
N ALA A 243 37.06 -32.56 62.81
CA ALA A 243 36.39 -33.70 63.45
C ALA A 243 37.12 -35.04 63.22
N ILE A 244 37.70 -35.23 62.02
CA ILE A 244 38.56 -36.38 61.69
C ILE A 244 39.77 -36.45 62.64
N ARG A 245 40.36 -35.30 63.01
CA ARG A 245 41.49 -35.25 63.95
C ARG A 245 41.10 -35.61 65.38
N VAL A 246 39.85 -35.34 65.77
CA VAL A 246 39.32 -35.59 67.13
C VAL A 246 38.67 -36.99 67.26
N ARG A 247 38.59 -37.78 66.16
CA ARG A 247 37.93 -39.10 66.10
C ARG A 247 36.44 -39.08 66.48
N ASP A 248 35.75 -37.99 66.16
CA ASP A 248 34.31 -37.89 66.32
C ASP A 248 33.59 -38.41 65.07
N GLU A 249 33.26 -39.70 65.08
CA GLU A 249 32.67 -40.41 63.94
C GLU A 249 31.20 -39.98 63.69
N GLU A 250 30.49 -39.56 64.73
CA GLU A 250 29.09 -39.12 64.68
C GLU A 250 29.00 -37.73 64.03
N MET A 251 29.79 -36.77 64.52
CA MET A 251 29.89 -35.42 63.93
C MET A 251 30.35 -35.48 62.46
N ARG A 252 31.27 -36.39 62.13
CA ARG A 252 31.73 -36.61 60.75
C ARG A 252 30.59 -37.07 59.83
N GLY A 253 29.76 -38.00 60.30
CA GLY A 253 28.61 -38.50 59.53
C GLY A 253 27.57 -37.41 59.26
N GLU A 254 27.32 -36.53 60.22
CA GLU A 254 26.39 -35.40 60.07
C GLU A 254 26.92 -34.32 59.11
N LEU A 255 28.19 -33.92 59.26
CA LEU A 255 28.85 -32.95 58.38
C LEU A 255 28.90 -33.43 56.93
N HIS A 256 29.17 -34.71 56.70
CA HIS A 256 29.20 -35.29 55.37
C HIS A 256 27.83 -35.22 54.68
N LYS A 257 26.77 -35.61 55.39
CA LYS A 257 25.39 -35.51 54.89
C LYS A 257 24.96 -34.08 54.62
N ALA A 258 25.34 -33.13 55.48
CA ALA A 258 25.04 -31.71 55.31
C ALA A 258 25.75 -31.12 54.07
N LEU A 259 26.99 -31.52 53.83
CA LEU A 259 27.79 -31.11 52.67
C LEU A 259 27.16 -31.62 51.36
N GLU A 260 26.86 -32.92 51.27
CA GLU A 260 26.24 -33.52 50.09
C GLU A 260 24.88 -32.89 49.79
N LYS A 261 24.04 -32.70 50.82
CA LYS A 261 22.74 -32.05 50.69
C LYS A 261 22.87 -30.62 50.14
N LYS A 262 23.76 -29.79 50.72
CA LYS A 262 23.97 -28.42 50.23
C LYS A 262 24.50 -28.37 48.79
N GLN A 263 25.35 -29.31 48.39
CA GLN A 263 25.85 -29.39 47.02
C GLN A 263 24.75 -29.80 46.02
N GLN A 264 23.91 -30.76 46.40
CA GLN A 264 22.78 -31.18 45.57
C GLN A 264 21.72 -30.07 45.44
N ASP A 265 21.33 -29.44 46.55
CA ASP A 265 20.40 -28.32 46.56
C ASP A 265 20.91 -27.17 45.66
N HIS A 266 22.22 -26.91 45.71
CA HIS A 266 22.87 -25.89 44.89
C HIS A 266 22.78 -26.19 43.38
N LEU A 267 23.17 -27.39 42.94
CA LEU A 267 23.11 -27.78 41.53
C LEU A 267 21.66 -27.79 41.03
N HIS A 268 20.73 -28.22 41.88
CA HIS A 268 19.31 -28.27 41.57
C HIS A 268 18.72 -26.89 41.30
N ILE A 269 19.06 -25.88 42.12
CA ILE A 269 18.59 -24.49 41.91
C ILE A 269 19.09 -23.93 40.59
N ILE A 270 20.38 -24.12 40.26
CA ILE A 270 20.94 -23.64 38.99
C ILE A 270 20.24 -24.31 37.81
N GLU A 271 20.11 -25.64 37.87
CA GLU A 271 19.50 -26.40 36.79
C GLU A 271 18.02 -26.03 36.60
N GLN A 272 17.25 -25.93 37.68
CA GLN A 272 15.86 -25.49 37.63
C GLN A 272 15.71 -24.07 37.06
N SER A 273 16.58 -23.14 37.48
CA SER A 273 16.54 -21.77 36.95
C SER A 273 16.86 -21.73 35.44
N SER A 274 17.80 -22.56 34.98
CA SER A 274 18.18 -22.69 33.57
C SER A 274 17.05 -23.30 32.75
N GLN A 275 16.46 -24.41 33.23
CA GLN A 275 15.35 -25.08 32.58
C GLN A 275 14.12 -24.17 32.50
N ARG A 276 13.83 -23.42 33.57
CA ARG A 276 12.73 -22.45 33.61
C ARG A 276 12.94 -21.33 32.59
N MET A 277 14.14 -20.75 32.51
CA MET A 277 14.47 -19.71 31.52
C MET A 277 14.28 -20.22 30.09
N ALA A 278 14.78 -21.42 29.79
CA ALA A 278 14.63 -22.03 28.47
C ALA A 278 13.17 -22.35 28.12
N SER A 279 12.40 -22.88 29.08
CA SER A 279 10.98 -23.18 28.90
C SER A 279 10.16 -21.92 28.68
N GLU A 280 10.40 -20.86 29.45
CA GLU A 280 9.66 -19.60 29.32
C GLU A 280 9.96 -18.92 27.99
N PHE A 281 11.24 -18.91 27.57
CA PHE A 281 11.61 -18.41 26.25
C PHE A 281 10.93 -19.19 25.12
N ALA A 282 10.92 -20.53 25.19
CA ALA A 282 10.27 -21.36 24.18
C ALA A 282 8.75 -21.15 24.14
N ALA A 283 8.11 -21.07 25.31
CA ALA A 283 6.67 -20.82 25.43
C ALA A 283 6.29 -19.45 24.86
N GLU A 284 7.04 -18.41 25.21
CA GLU A 284 6.78 -17.05 24.72
C GLU A 284 7.03 -16.93 23.23
N ARG A 285 8.10 -17.56 22.72
CA ARG A 285 8.38 -17.60 21.28
C ARG A 285 7.25 -18.30 20.51
N ALA A 286 6.70 -19.40 21.02
CA ALA A 286 5.57 -20.08 20.41
C ALA A 286 4.28 -19.23 20.43
N ARG A 287 4.02 -18.49 21.52
CA ARG A 287 2.90 -17.54 21.59
C ARG A 287 3.03 -16.42 20.55
N LEU A 288 4.22 -15.84 20.44
CA LEU A 288 4.50 -14.79 19.46
C LEU A 288 4.35 -15.30 18.02
N GLU A 289 4.81 -16.52 17.73
CA GLU A 289 4.61 -17.19 16.44
C GLU A 289 3.13 -17.27 16.10
N ALA A 290 2.32 -17.84 17.00
CA ALA A 290 0.89 -18.01 16.80
C ALA A 290 0.19 -16.66 16.56
N ARG A 291 0.59 -15.60 17.28
CA ARG A 291 0.06 -14.25 17.10
C ARG A 291 0.44 -13.66 15.74
N ILE A 292 1.67 -13.84 15.27
CA ILE A 292 2.11 -13.39 13.95
C ILE A 292 1.32 -14.11 12.86
N THR A 293 1.23 -15.43 12.91
CA THR A 293 0.47 -16.22 11.94
C THR A 293 -1.01 -15.84 11.93
N GLN A 294 -1.61 -15.57 13.10
CA GLN A 294 -2.98 -15.08 13.19
C GLN A 294 -3.14 -13.72 12.48
N MET A 295 -2.27 -12.75 12.78
CA MET A 295 -2.32 -11.43 12.16
C MET A 295 -2.10 -11.50 10.65
N GLU A 296 -1.16 -12.33 10.17
CA GLU A 296 -0.94 -12.55 8.74
C GLU A 296 -2.18 -13.14 8.07
N GLY A 297 -2.85 -14.11 8.71
CA GLY A 297 -4.10 -14.69 8.23
C GLY A 297 -5.26 -13.67 8.19
N GLU A 298 -5.37 -12.81 9.19
CA GLU A 298 -6.36 -11.72 9.22
C GLU A 298 -6.07 -10.66 8.15
N HIS A 299 -4.81 -10.26 7.99
CA HIS A 299 -4.38 -9.30 6.98
C HIS A 299 -4.64 -9.83 5.57
N GLN A 300 -4.35 -11.11 5.33
CA GLN A 300 -4.62 -11.75 4.05
C GLN A 300 -6.12 -11.75 3.71
N LYS A 301 -7.00 -12.01 4.70
CA LYS A 301 -8.45 -11.91 4.51
C LYS A 301 -8.89 -10.50 4.17
N GLN A 302 -8.32 -9.47 4.80
CA GLN A 302 -8.62 -8.07 4.49
C GLN A 302 -8.18 -7.69 3.07
N LEU A 303 -6.98 -8.10 2.66
CA LEU A 303 -6.50 -7.87 1.30
C LEU A 303 -7.39 -8.56 0.26
N GLN A 304 -7.83 -9.77 0.55
CA GLN A 304 -8.74 -10.50 -0.34
C GLN A 304 -10.11 -9.82 -0.44
N ALA A 305 -10.67 -9.37 0.68
CA ALA A 305 -11.93 -8.60 0.68
C ALA A 305 -11.81 -7.28 -0.11
N LEU A 306 -10.66 -6.59 -0.03
CA LEU A 306 -10.39 -5.38 -0.83
C LEU A 306 -10.28 -5.71 -2.32
N ALA A 307 -9.63 -6.82 -2.69
CA ALA A 307 -9.53 -7.27 -4.07
C ALA A 307 -10.90 -7.65 -4.65
N ASP A 308 -11.74 -8.34 -3.87
CA ASP A 308 -13.10 -8.71 -4.25
C ASP A 308 -13.96 -7.47 -4.50
N LEU A 309 -13.88 -6.47 -3.60
CA LEU A 309 -14.57 -5.20 -3.74
C LEU A 309 -14.12 -4.44 -5.00
N GLN A 310 -12.81 -4.42 -5.28
CA GLN A 310 -12.28 -3.82 -6.52
C GLN A 310 -12.79 -4.54 -7.77
N GLY A 311 -12.88 -5.87 -7.73
CA GLY A 311 -13.46 -6.68 -8.80
C GLY A 311 -14.93 -6.35 -9.04
N GLU A 312 -15.71 -6.19 -7.98
CA GLU A 312 -17.12 -5.85 -8.06
C GLU A 312 -17.35 -4.44 -8.61
N ILE A 313 -16.57 -3.45 -8.15
CA ILE A 313 -16.58 -2.08 -8.70
C ILE A 313 -16.28 -2.11 -10.21
N THR A 314 -15.26 -2.89 -10.62
CA THR A 314 -14.87 -3.00 -12.02
C THR A 314 -15.98 -3.61 -12.88
N ARG A 315 -16.64 -4.67 -12.38
CA ARG A 315 -17.79 -5.29 -13.04
C ARG A 315 -18.94 -4.30 -13.22
N VAL A 316 -19.32 -3.59 -12.15
CA VAL A 316 -20.42 -2.61 -12.20
C VAL A 316 -20.10 -1.47 -13.17
N LEU A 317 -18.84 -1.00 -13.20
CA LEU A 317 -18.39 0.01 -14.16
C LEU A 317 -18.47 -0.51 -15.61
N GLN A 318 -18.06 -1.76 -15.87
CA GLN A 318 -18.19 -2.38 -17.19
C GLN A 318 -19.65 -2.53 -17.62
N GLU A 319 -20.53 -2.95 -16.73
CA GLU A 319 -21.96 -3.06 -17.03
C GLU A 319 -22.59 -1.69 -17.34
N LYS A 320 -22.24 -0.65 -16.59
CA LYS A 320 -22.69 0.73 -16.89
C LYS A 320 -22.18 1.21 -18.26
N MET A 321 -20.88 1.04 -18.52
CA MET A 321 -20.28 1.39 -19.81
C MET A 321 -20.95 0.65 -20.98
N GLN A 322 -21.21 -0.65 -20.83
CA GLN A 322 -21.90 -1.43 -21.87
C GLN A 322 -23.33 -0.95 -22.10
N ARG A 323 -24.07 -0.59 -21.04
CA ARG A 323 -25.41 -0.02 -21.16
C ARG A 323 -25.40 1.32 -21.88
N GLU A 324 -24.49 2.21 -21.53
CA GLU A 324 -24.32 3.50 -22.22
C GLU A 324 -23.93 3.32 -23.69
N TYR A 325 -22.97 2.44 -23.98
CA TYR A 325 -22.60 2.11 -25.36
C TYR A 325 -23.79 1.58 -26.17
N LEU A 326 -24.58 0.66 -25.59
CA LEU A 326 -25.78 0.14 -26.26
C LEU A 326 -26.84 1.23 -26.47
N HIS A 327 -26.98 2.16 -25.52
CA HIS A 327 -27.92 3.27 -25.61
C HIS A 327 -27.55 4.23 -26.75
N VAL A 328 -26.28 4.67 -26.80
CA VAL A 328 -25.76 5.53 -27.87
C VAL A 328 -25.88 4.84 -29.22
N ARG A 329 -25.51 3.55 -29.31
CA ARG A 329 -25.64 2.78 -30.55
C ARG A 329 -27.09 2.75 -31.06
N LYS A 330 -28.06 2.48 -30.18
CA LYS A 330 -29.48 2.49 -30.56
C LYS A 330 -29.94 3.87 -31.02
N GLN A 331 -29.49 4.94 -30.37
CA GLN A 331 -29.79 6.30 -30.82
C GLN A 331 -29.22 6.57 -32.22
N CYS A 332 -27.97 6.21 -32.48
CA CYS A 332 -27.38 6.33 -33.81
C CYS A 332 -28.11 5.50 -34.88
N GLU A 333 -28.56 4.28 -34.55
CA GLU A 333 -29.34 3.44 -35.47
C GLU A 333 -30.71 4.09 -35.80
N VAL A 334 -31.36 4.73 -34.82
CA VAL A 334 -32.61 5.48 -35.05
C VAL A 334 -32.38 6.72 -35.92
N PHE A 335 -31.36 7.53 -35.61
CA PHE A 335 -31.01 8.70 -36.42
C PHE A 335 -30.68 8.32 -37.87
N ALA A 336 -29.90 7.25 -38.08
CA ALA A 336 -29.59 6.77 -39.42
C ALA A 336 -30.83 6.26 -40.18
N ALA A 337 -31.80 5.67 -39.48
CA ALA A 337 -33.05 5.23 -40.11
C ALA A 337 -33.95 6.42 -40.50
N GLU A 338 -34.03 7.45 -39.65
CA GLU A 338 -34.75 8.70 -39.95
C GLU A 338 -34.12 9.42 -41.14
N GLU A 339 -32.79 9.49 -41.21
CA GLU A 339 -32.06 10.10 -42.33
C GLU A 339 -32.38 9.43 -43.67
N VAL A 340 -32.39 8.08 -43.71
CA VAL A 340 -32.78 7.32 -44.91
C VAL A 340 -34.25 7.54 -45.28
N GLU A 341 -35.14 7.68 -44.29
CA GLU A 341 -36.55 7.94 -44.54
C GLU A 341 -36.79 9.35 -45.08
N ASP A 342 -36.07 10.35 -44.57
CA ASP A 342 -36.12 11.73 -45.02
C ASP A 342 -35.51 11.89 -46.42
N GLU A 343 -34.42 11.18 -46.74
CA GLU A 343 -33.89 11.10 -48.11
C GLU A 343 -34.92 10.50 -49.08
N ARG A 344 -35.63 9.44 -48.68
CA ARG A 344 -36.69 8.83 -49.49
C ARG A 344 -37.85 9.81 -49.70
N ARG A 345 -38.32 10.49 -48.65
CA ARG A 345 -39.38 11.50 -48.75
C ARG A 345 -38.97 12.65 -49.68
N ALA A 346 -37.72 13.11 -49.59
CA ALA A 346 -37.18 14.14 -50.48
C ALA A 346 -37.16 13.68 -51.94
N HIS A 347 -36.77 12.43 -52.20
CA HIS A 347 -36.79 11.85 -53.55
C HIS A 347 -38.22 11.71 -54.11
N GLU A 348 -39.18 11.25 -53.30
CA GLU A 348 -40.60 11.13 -53.69
C GLU A 348 -41.24 12.51 -54.00
N LEU A 349 -40.91 13.53 -53.21
CA LEU A 349 -41.35 14.91 -53.44
C LEU A 349 -40.75 15.51 -54.72
N GLU A 350 -39.51 15.15 -55.09
CA GLU A 350 -38.89 15.58 -56.35
C GLU A 350 -39.40 14.82 -57.58
N GLU A 351 -39.70 13.52 -57.48
CA GLU A 351 -40.12 12.72 -58.64
C GLU A 351 -41.58 12.91 -59.03
N CYS A 352 -42.49 13.17 -58.09
CA CYS A 352 -43.92 13.27 -58.37
C CYS A 352 -44.29 14.42 -59.33
N PRO A 353 -43.79 15.67 -59.15
CA PRO A 353 -44.05 16.77 -60.09
C PRO A 353 -43.40 16.53 -61.46
N ARG A 354 -42.20 15.93 -61.48
CA ARG A 354 -41.45 15.65 -62.71
C ARG A 354 -42.15 14.61 -63.58
N ALA A 355 -42.67 13.53 -62.99
CA ALA A 355 -43.40 12.50 -63.71
C ALA A 355 -44.70 13.05 -64.31
N SER A 356 -45.41 13.94 -63.60
CA SER A 356 -46.60 14.62 -64.11
C SER A 356 -46.28 15.53 -65.30
N ALA A 357 -45.21 16.33 -65.22
CA ALA A 357 -44.82 17.25 -66.29
C ALA A 357 -44.38 16.51 -67.57
N LEU A 358 -43.63 15.40 -67.43
CA LEU A 358 -43.23 14.56 -68.58
C LEU A 358 -44.43 13.87 -69.25
N ALA A 359 -45.44 13.46 -68.47
CA ALA A 359 -46.67 12.88 -69.01
C ALA A 359 -47.49 13.92 -69.80
N GLU A 360 -47.58 15.15 -69.30
CA GLU A 360 -48.25 16.26 -69.97
C GLU A 360 -47.53 16.65 -71.26
N GLU A 361 -46.19 16.73 -71.24
CA GLU A 361 -45.37 16.97 -72.43
C GLU A 361 -45.56 15.87 -73.49
N GLY A 362 -45.58 14.61 -73.07
CA GLY A 362 -45.82 13.45 -73.95
C GLY A 362 -47.21 13.50 -74.60
N TYR A 363 -48.24 13.88 -73.84
CA TYR A 363 -49.60 14.07 -74.36
C TYR A 363 -49.65 15.20 -75.39
N GLN A 364 -49.05 16.35 -75.10
CA GLN A 364 -49.02 17.51 -75.98
C GLN A 364 -48.27 17.23 -77.29
N LYS A 365 -47.11 16.55 -77.22
CA LYS A 365 -46.36 16.09 -78.40
C LYS A 365 -47.16 15.12 -79.27
N HIS A 366 -47.88 14.19 -78.65
CA HIS A 366 -48.76 13.27 -79.37
C HIS A 366 -49.91 14.01 -80.07
N HIS A 367 -50.49 15.02 -79.42
CA HIS A 367 -51.58 15.82 -79.99
C HIS A 367 -51.12 16.62 -81.22
N VAL A 368 -49.97 17.29 -81.14
CA VAL A 368 -49.37 18.01 -82.29
C VAL A 368 -49.09 17.05 -83.45
N ARG A 369 -48.60 15.83 -83.17
CA ARG A 369 -48.37 14.81 -84.21
C ARG A 369 -49.66 14.37 -84.90
N SER A 370 -50.74 14.18 -84.14
CA SER A 370 -52.06 13.86 -84.69
C SER A 370 -52.57 14.98 -85.61
N LEU A 371 -52.44 16.24 -85.18
CA LEU A 371 -52.81 17.40 -85.98
C LEU A 371 -51.97 17.51 -87.27
N LEU A 372 -50.67 17.20 -87.21
CA LEU A 372 -49.80 17.15 -88.39
C LEU A 372 -50.30 16.14 -89.44
N GLU A 373 -50.67 14.94 -89.00
CA GLU A 373 -51.22 13.91 -89.89
C GLU A 373 -52.57 14.32 -90.49
N GLU A 374 -53.42 15.03 -89.74
CA GLU A 374 -54.69 15.56 -90.24
C GLU A 374 -54.51 16.71 -91.23
N VAL A 375 -53.57 17.61 -90.97
CA VAL A 375 -53.18 18.68 -91.89
C VAL A 375 -52.61 18.10 -93.19
N GLU A 376 -51.74 17.10 -93.12
CA GLU A 376 -51.17 16.42 -94.29
C GLU A 376 -52.24 15.71 -95.14
N LYS A 377 -53.21 15.05 -94.50
CA LYS A 377 -54.40 14.48 -95.16
C LYS A 377 -55.25 15.57 -95.83
N ALA A 378 -55.41 16.73 -95.20
CA ALA A 378 -56.17 17.83 -95.77
C ALA A 378 -55.45 18.50 -96.95
N TYR A 379 -54.12 18.61 -96.89
CA TYR A 379 -53.27 19.09 -97.99
C TYR A 379 -53.34 18.15 -99.21
N THR A 380 -53.18 16.84 -98.99
CA THR A 380 -53.28 15.83 -100.06
C THR A 380 -54.68 15.77 -100.67
N MET A 381 -55.74 15.90 -99.87
CA MET A 381 -57.11 16.03 -100.38
C MET A 381 -57.32 17.30 -101.23
N LYS A 382 -56.71 18.42 -100.83
CA LYS A 382 -56.74 19.68 -101.61
C LYS A 382 -56.02 19.52 -102.95
N GLU A 383 -54.84 18.90 -102.95
CA GLU A 383 -54.03 18.66 -104.15
C GLU A 383 -54.74 17.72 -105.15
N ILE A 384 -55.40 16.67 -104.65
CA ILE A 384 -56.25 15.77 -105.45
C ILE A 384 -57.46 16.52 -106.05
N ALA A 385 -58.06 17.44 -105.29
CA ALA A 385 -59.20 18.23 -105.76
C ALA A 385 -58.81 19.26 -106.85
N GLU A 386 -57.62 19.87 -106.75
CA GLU A 386 -57.07 20.81 -107.74
C GLU A 386 -56.73 20.09 -109.07
N ILE A 387 -56.25 18.84 -109.03
CA ILE A 387 -55.98 18.02 -110.23
C ILE A 387 -57.28 17.58 -110.95
N ALA A 388 -58.37 17.37 -110.21
CA ALA A 388 -59.65 16.88 -110.74
C ALA A 388 -60.56 17.96 -111.38
N GLY A 389 -60.17 19.25 -111.35
CA GLY A 389 -60.87 20.33 -112.05
C GLY A 389 -62.27 20.68 -111.53
N VAL A 390 -62.59 20.36 -110.28
CA VAL A 390 -63.92 20.59 -109.66
C VAL A 390 -63.99 22.00 -109.06
N LYS A 391 -64.59 22.96 -109.77
CA LYS A 391 -64.88 24.31 -109.23
C LYS A 391 -66.13 24.29 -108.34
N GLY A 392 -65.99 23.87 -107.08
CA GLY A 392 -67.12 23.78 -106.15
C GLY A 392 -66.80 23.53 -104.66
N PRO A 393 -65.70 22.85 -104.27
CA PRO A 393 -65.35 22.64 -102.87
C PRO A 393 -64.14 23.45 -102.37
N GLU A 394 -63.59 24.39 -103.16
CA GLU A 394 -62.33 25.09 -102.82
C GLU A 394 -62.41 26.01 -101.58
N VAL A 395 -63.58 26.58 -101.26
CA VAL A 395 -63.70 27.54 -100.14
C VAL A 395 -63.74 26.83 -98.77
N ARG A 396 -64.52 25.75 -98.65
CA ARG A 396 -64.64 24.97 -97.39
C ARG A 396 -63.36 24.21 -97.03
N GLY A 397 -62.60 23.76 -98.03
CA GLY A 397 -61.31 23.12 -97.81
C GLY A 397 -60.25 24.10 -97.29
N ARG A 398 -60.25 25.35 -97.79
CA ARG A 398 -59.31 26.40 -97.34
C ARG A 398 -59.59 26.87 -95.92
N GLU A 399 -60.87 27.08 -95.55
CA GLU A 399 -61.24 27.46 -94.18
C GLU A 399 -60.86 26.38 -93.17
N ARG A 400 -61.10 25.10 -93.50
CA ARG A 400 -60.75 23.96 -92.63
C ARG A 400 -59.24 23.75 -92.51
N LEU A 401 -58.48 24.02 -93.58
CA LEU A 401 -57.02 23.97 -93.54
C LEU A 401 -56.45 25.09 -92.66
N ALA A 402 -56.96 26.32 -92.81
CA ALA A 402 -56.54 27.47 -92.02
C ALA A 402 -56.85 27.28 -90.52
N THR A 403 -58.01 26.72 -90.17
CA THR A 403 -58.36 26.43 -88.78
C THR A 403 -57.46 25.35 -88.16
N LEU A 404 -57.12 24.30 -88.92
CA LEU A 404 -56.22 23.25 -88.45
C LEU A 404 -54.77 23.75 -88.33
N GLU A 405 -54.35 24.69 -89.18
CA GLU A 405 -53.04 25.34 -89.08
C GLU A 405 -52.94 26.27 -87.87
N GLU A 406 -54.00 27.02 -87.56
CA GLU A 406 -54.08 27.84 -86.35
C GLU A 406 -54.06 26.98 -85.07
N GLU A 407 -54.85 25.91 -85.02
CA GLU A 407 -54.84 24.95 -83.89
C GLU A 407 -53.47 24.30 -83.72
N LYS A 408 -52.83 23.89 -84.82
CA LYS A 408 -51.46 23.37 -84.81
C LYS A 408 -50.47 24.39 -84.24
N GLN A 409 -50.58 25.65 -84.61
CA GLN A 409 -49.65 26.70 -84.17
C GLN A 409 -49.84 27.03 -82.69
N GLN A 410 -51.08 27.07 -82.20
CA GLN A 410 -51.39 27.21 -80.78
C GLN A 410 -50.85 26.03 -79.96
N GLN A 411 -51.08 24.80 -80.42
CA GLN A 411 -50.62 23.63 -79.69
C GLN A 411 -49.09 23.44 -79.74
N SER A 412 -48.45 23.85 -80.83
CA SER A 412 -46.98 23.91 -80.94
C SER A 412 -46.38 24.91 -79.94
N SER A 413 -47.07 26.02 -79.67
CA SER A 413 -46.64 26.97 -78.64
C SER A 413 -46.80 26.40 -77.24
N ALA A 414 -47.92 25.73 -76.96
CA ALA A 414 -48.18 25.10 -75.68
C ALA A 414 -47.19 23.95 -75.37
N THR A 415 -46.75 23.19 -76.38
CA THR A 415 -45.71 22.15 -76.23
C THR A 415 -44.37 22.74 -75.84
N VAL A 416 -43.98 23.89 -76.43
CA VAL A 416 -42.72 24.57 -76.11
C VAL A 416 -42.73 25.08 -74.66
N GLU A 417 -43.84 25.66 -74.22
CA GLU A 417 -43.97 26.18 -72.85
C GLU A 417 -43.88 25.06 -71.80
N VAL A 418 -44.48 23.89 -72.07
CA VAL A 418 -44.38 22.72 -71.18
C VAL A 418 -42.95 22.16 -71.19
N ALA A 419 -42.28 22.10 -72.34
CA ALA A 419 -40.90 21.62 -72.45
C ALA A 419 -39.90 22.53 -71.71
N GLU A 420 -40.10 23.85 -71.73
CA GLU A 420 -39.29 24.80 -70.96
C GLU A 420 -39.44 24.60 -69.45
N ARG A 421 -40.65 24.29 -68.95
CA ARG A 421 -40.86 23.96 -67.52
C ARG A 421 -40.18 22.66 -67.11
N VAL A 422 -40.17 21.64 -67.98
CA VAL A 422 -39.46 20.38 -67.73
C VAL A 422 -37.94 20.61 -67.70
N HIS A 423 -37.41 21.40 -68.63
CA HIS A 423 -35.97 21.72 -68.66
C HIS A 423 -35.52 22.62 -67.50
N ALA A 424 -36.36 23.51 -66.99
CA ALA A 424 -36.07 24.29 -65.79
C ALA A 424 -35.87 23.38 -64.55
N HIS A 425 -36.67 22.31 -64.42
CA HIS A 425 -36.49 21.31 -63.37
C HIS A 425 -35.24 20.43 -63.54
N GLU A 426 -34.69 20.31 -64.75
CA GLU A 426 -33.45 19.57 -65.00
C GLU A 426 -32.18 20.42 -64.79
N GLY A 427 -32.27 21.74 -64.97
CA GLY A 427 -31.16 22.69 -64.78
C GLY A 427 -30.68 22.84 -63.33
N GLU A 428 -31.52 22.55 -62.33
CA GLU A 428 -31.12 22.61 -60.91
C GLU A 428 -30.33 21.38 -60.43
N ARG A 429 -30.17 20.34 -61.27
CA ARG A 429 -29.64 19.02 -60.86
C ARG A 429 -28.11 18.86 -60.81
N LYS A 430 -27.27 19.90 -60.89
CA LYS A 430 -25.83 19.91 -60.45
C LYS A 430 -25.11 21.25 -60.77
N PRO A 431 -24.25 21.84 -59.88
CA PRO A 431 -23.74 21.34 -58.60
C PRO A 431 -23.94 22.34 -57.44
N ALA A 432 -24.97 22.16 -56.60
CA ALA A 432 -25.02 22.82 -55.28
C ALA A 432 -24.66 21.86 -54.12
N ARG A 433 -24.61 20.54 -54.35
CA ARG A 433 -24.41 19.54 -53.29
C ARG A 433 -22.97 19.03 -53.08
N LEU A 434 -21.95 19.79 -53.48
CA LEU A 434 -20.54 19.40 -53.25
C LEU A 434 -19.71 20.41 -52.44
N GLN A 435 -20.29 21.53 -51.99
CA GLN A 435 -19.58 22.48 -51.10
C GLN A 435 -20.10 22.47 -49.66
N ASP A 436 -21.38 22.18 -49.41
CA ASP A 436 -21.92 22.20 -48.03
C ASP A 436 -21.56 20.96 -47.19
N GLY A 437 -21.17 19.84 -47.82
CA GLY A 437 -20.74 18.62 -47.12
C GLY A 437 -19.27 18.61 -46.67
N LEU A 438 -18.47 19.61 -47.06
CA LEU A 438 -17.03 19.68 -46.75
C LEU A 438 -16.66 20.80 -45.77
N GLU A 439 -17.58 21.72 -45.45
CA GLU A 439 -17.34 22.77 -44.45
C GLU A 439 -17.91 22.46 -43.05
N GLN A 440 -18.81 21.48 -42.90
CA GLN A 440 -19.30 21.05 -41.57
C GLN A 440 -18.39 20.03 -40.85
N ALA A 441 -17.30 19.58 -41.47
CA ALA A 441 -16.33 18.67 -40.86
C ALA A 441 -15.21 19.36 -40.04
N LYS A 442 -15.42 20.62 -39.62
CA LYS A 442 -14.45 21.39 -38.82
C LYS A 442 -15.07 21.97 -37.54
N THR A 443 -15.54 21.12 -36.63
CA THR A 443 -15.77 21.50 -35.21
C THR A 443 -15.62 20.28 -34.26
N PRO A 444 -15.37 20.50 -32.96
CA PRO A 444 -14.36 19.78 -32.18
C PRO A 444 -14.87 18.54 -31.45
N GLU A 445 -15.14 17.43 -32.14
CA GLU A 445 -15.47 16.15 -31.47
C GLU A 445 -14.40 15.07 -31.60
N ASN A 446 -13.27 15.35 -32.25
CA ASN A 446 -12.18 14.39 -32.40
C ASN A 446 -11.11 14.45 -31.30
N LEU A 447 -11.26 15.30 -30.27
CA LEU A 447 -10.29 15.36 -29.17
C LEU A 447 -10.37 14.15 -28.24
N PHE A 448 -11.56 13.55 -28.05
CA PHE A 448 -11.73 12.40 -27.15
C PHE A 448 -11.22 11.08 -27.76
N ALA A 449 -11.49 10.85 -29.06
CA ALA A 449 -10.99 9.68 -29.78
C ALA A 449 -9.46 9.70 -29.96
N THR A 450 -8.88 10.90 -30.12
CA THR A 450 -7.43 11.09 -30.16
C THR A 450 -6.81 10.92 -28.77
N PHE A 451 -7.45 11.44 -27.71
CA PHE A 451 -7.02 11.30 -26.32
C PHE A 451 -7.04 9.84 -25.82
N VAL A 452 -8.07 9.06 -26.17
CA VAL A 452 -8.18 7.63 -25.81
C VAL A 452 -7.13 6.79 -26.54
N ARG A 453 -6.80 7.11 -27.80
CA ARG A 453 -5.71 6.44 -28.54
C ARG A 453 -4.33 6.79 -27.98
N THR A 454 -4.08 8.05 -27.60
CA THR A 454 -2.81 8.47 -26.99
C THR A 454 -2.65 7.96 -25.55
N ALA A 455 -3.73 7.91 -24.76
CA ALA A 455 -3.71 7.38 -23.40
C ALA A 455 -3.52 5.85 -23.37
N SER A 456 -4.13 5.13 -24.31
CA SER A 456 -3.94 3.68 -24.45
C SER A 456 -2.50 3.32 -24.84
N LEU A 457 -1.87 4.11 -25.73
CA LEU A 457 -0.46 3.93 -26.09
C LEU A 457 0.51 4.27 -24.93
N PHE A 458 0.17 5.26 -24.10
CA PHE A 458 0.94 5.59 -22.90
C PHE A 458 0.84 4.51 -21.81
N ILE A 459 -0.35 3.96 -21.59
CA ILE A 459 -0.57 2.87 -20.63
C ILE A 459 0.13 1.59 -21.12
N PHE A 460 0.02 1.25 -22.40
CA PHE A 460 0.71 0.09 -22.97
C PHE A 460 2.24 0.26 -22.94
N GLY A 461 2.74 1.48 -23.22
CA GLY A 461 4.16 1.81 -23.08
C GLY A 461 4.66 1.73 -21.64
N TYR A 462 3.88 2.17 -20.65
CA TYR A 462 4.22 2.09 -19.23
C TYR A 462 4.26 0.64 -18.72
N PHE A 463 3.33 -0.22 -19.15
CA PHE A 463 3.36 -1.65 -18.82
C PHE A 463 4.51 -2.40 -19.48
N ILE A 464 4.86 -2.06 -20.72
CA ILE A 464 6.06 -2.61 -21.38
C ILE A 464 7.32 -2.14 -20.67
N PHE A 465 7.39 -0.88 -20.22
CA PHE A 465 8.54 -0.36 -19.49
C PHE A 465 8.69 -0.97 -18.09
N LEU A 466 7.58 -1.18 -17.36
CA LEU A 466 7.56 -1.91 -16.10
C LEU A 466 7.95 -3.38 -16.28
N TRP A 467 7.50 -4.01 -17.35
CA TRP A 467 7.86 -5.40 -17.65
C TRP A 467 9.34 -5.53 -18.03
N ILE A 468 9.87 -4.61 -18.86
CA ILE A 468 11.30 -4.54 -19.19
C ILE A 468 12.13 -4.23 -17.93
N TRP A 469 11.66 -3.35 -17.04
CA TRP A 469 12.31 -3.05 -15.77
C TRP A 469 12.35 -4.26 -14.83
N GLU A 470 11.27 -5.03 -14.72
CA GLU A 470 11.20 -6.24 -13.89
C GLU A 470 12.06 -7.37 -14.48
N VAL A 471 12.12 -7.51 -15.81
CA VAL A 471 13.01 -8.43 -16.51
C VAL A 471 14.48 -8.03 -16.31
N LEU A 472 14.82 -6.74 -16.38
CA LEU A 472 16.17 -6.25 -16.10
C LEU A 472 16.54 -6.36 -14.61
N ARG A 473 15.58 -6.23 -13.69
CA ARG A 473 15.76 -6.45 -12.25
C ARG A 473 16.02 -7.93 -11.95
N SER A 474 15.31 -8.82 -12.63
CA SER A 474 15.51 -10.27 -12.55
C SER A 474 16.87 -10.68 -13.14
N LEU A 475 17.27 -10.10 -14.28
CA LEU A 475 18.59 -10.32 -14.88
C LEU A 475 19.74 -9.76 -14.02
N ARG A 476 19.57 -8.62 -13.35
CA ARG A 476 20.54 -8.11 -12.35
C ARG A 476 20.62 -9.00 -11.11
N GLY A 477 19.50 -9.56 -10.64
CA GLY A 477 19.47 -10.54 -9.56
C GLY A 477 20.20 -11.83 -9.90
N CYS A 478 20.11 -12.29 -11.16
CA CYS A 478 20.89 -13.43 -11.66
C CYS A 478 22.39 -13.11 -11.84
N LEU A 479 22.76 -11.89 -12.23
CA LEU A 479 24.17 -11.49 -12.36
C LEU A 479 24.86 -11.27 -11.01
N THR A 480 24.14 -10.93 -9.94
CA THR A 480 24.72 -10.88 -8.59
C THR A 480 24.79 -12.25 -7.89
N ALA A 481 24.19 -13.29 -8.47
CA ALA A 481 24.22 -14.65 -7.95
C ALA A 481 25.30 -15.54 -8.63
N SER A 482 26.00 -15.05 -9.65
CA SER A 482 27.05 -15.79 -10.36
C SER A 482 28.50 -15.45 -9.94
N ASP A 483 28.70 -14.44 -9.08
CA ASP A 483 30.05 -13.97 -8.70
C ASP A 483 30.61 -14.59 -7.40
N THR A 484 30.05 -15.70 -6.91
CA THR A 484 30.55 -16.41 -5.70
C THR A 484 31.04 -17.83 -5.96
N TRP A 485 31.49 -18.15 -7.17
CA TRP A 485 32.11 -19.46 -7.46
C TRP A 485 33.35 -19.35 -8.35
N VAL A 486 34.36 -18.58 -7.94
CA VAL A 486 35.75 -18.80 -8.35
C VAL A 486 36.67 -18.39 -7.20
N ASP A 487 37.01 -19.33 -6.32
CA ASP A 487 38.29 -19.38 -5.59
C ASP A 487 38.30 -20.57 -4.63
N TYR A 488 38.56 -21.78 -5.14
CA TYR A 488 39.11 -22.89 -4.35
C TYR A 488 39.77 -23.89 -5.31
N ALA A 489 40.93 -23.52 -5.83
CA ALA A 489 41.87 -24.45 -6.44
C ALA A 489 43.28 -23.84 -6.41
N TYR A 490 43.94 -23.85 -5.26
CA TYR A 490 45.40 -23.85 -5.14
C TYR A 490 45.78 -24.11 -3.67
N TYR A 491 46.21 -25.32 -3.36
CA TYR A 491 47.44 -25.62 -2.63
C TYR A 491 47.54 -27.14 -2.45
N ASP A 492 48.38 -27.73 -3.29
CA ASP A 492 48.97 -29.04 -3.13
C ASP A 492 50.46 -28.76 -2.87
N THR A 493 50.90 -28.90 -1.61
CA THR A 493 52.27 -29.25 -1.14
C THR A 493 52.35 -29.26 0.37
#